data_AF-A0AA88SYD5-F1
#
_entry.id   AF-A0AA88SYD5-F1
#
_cell.length_a   1.000
_cell.length_b   1.000
_cell.length_c   1.000
_cell.angle_alpha   90.00
_cell.angle_beta   90.00
_cell.angle_gamma   90.00
#
_symmetry.space_group_name_H-M   'P 1'
#
loop_
_entity.id
_entity.type
_entity.pdbx_description
1 polymer ?
#
loop_
_entity_poly.entity_id
_entity_poly.type
_entity_poly.pdbx_seq_one_letter_code
_entity_poly.pdbx_strand_id
1 'polypeptide(L)'
;MTTTVTIFHNSFQCDEPPFGTGRVGDRSVIGCDKGQEGSKTAVCQKTQRGEWKLEKDTCIVTKIKELLIDSQNVLNTVNVIIGDDAKNSWKFLNANQSSNTSSVLLGSLETLSNKLVGEFNIESKLILLNRTSFNNSFKANLNSSITLHITETNMSNIFITTIIFSTLNNVMPVRNSTNPLNASSNQTISDNVINAAVVLVRLNATVRNVTVSYVKLNNSLTLNPQCVFWNFLLFNGLGAWDNGGCNFVSDINNTVTCNCNHLTSFSILMATDIPASLREALDIITYVGVGISLASLVICLIIEGYVWKAITRNSTAFMRHVAIVNTALSLLIADICFIIGASIAKNLFENPGEDYNFPIGSCSTATFFMLFFYLALFFWMLVSGLLLFYRTVMVFSHMSKSAMLGVGFALGYGCPLIIAVITVAVTAPGNGYIRKDYACWLNWTETKALLALVIPALTIVFINILIIMVVLYKMLRRGVGDAGQRDEKHTLVVIARCVAILTPLFGLTWSLGVGTMVSPTNKGVHIAFAFFNSLQGFSILVFGTLYDSKVFRGNLTTLIARLRRRRYAYRVPRAANSSRRDALES
;
A
#
# COMPACT_ATOMS: atom_id res chain seq x y z
N MET A 1 54.82 -29.03 52.85
CA MET A 1 53.45 -28.65 53.23
C MET A 1 53.27 -29.04 54.68
N THR A 2 53.19 -28.06 55.57
CA THR A 2 53.01 -28.26 57.02
C THR A 2 51.52 -28.38 57.26
N THR A 3 51.02 -29.60 57.51
CA THR A 3 49.61 -29.82 57.88
C THR A 3 49.44 -29.48 59.35
N THR A 4 48.88 -28.32 59.64
CA THR A 4 48.56 -27.90 61.00
C THR A 4 47.32 -28.64 61.49
N VAL A 5 47.48 -29.59 62.41
CA VAL A 5 46.35 -30.27 63.06
C VAL A 5 45.99 -29.48 64.32
N THR A 6 44.93 -28.69 64.26
CA THR A 6 44.33 -28.07 65.45
C THR A 6 43.46 -29.08 66.17
N ILE A 7 43.94 -29.59 67.31
CA ILE A 7 43.17 -30.41 68.24
C ILE A 7 42.45 -29.45 69.20
N PHE A 8 41.14 -29.58 69.30
CA PHE A 8 40.32 -28.74 70.16
C PHE A 8 39.77 -29.58 71.32
N HIS A 9 39.84 -29.05 72.54
CA HIS A 9 39.43 -29.74 73.77
C HIS A 9 37.95 -29.54 74.19
N ASN A 10 37.16 -28.76 73.43
CA ASN A 10 35.77 -28.44 73.77
C ASN A 10 34.76 -29.34 73.02
N SER A 11 33.71 -29.75 73.73
CA SER A 11 32.62 -30.60 73.23
C SER A 11 31.88 -29.95 72.05
N PHE A 12 31.53 -30.77 71.04
CA PHE A 12 30.60 -30.38 69.98
C PHE A 12 29.28 -29.91 70.61
N GLN A 13 28.70 -28.84 70.08
CA GLN A 13 27.50 -28.24 70.67
C GLN A 13 26.24 -28.63 69.90
N CYS A 14 26.29 -28.71 68.56
CA CYS A 14 25.22 -29.28 67.76
C CYS A 14 25.59 -30.73 67.40
N ASP A 15 24.67 -31.68 67.62
CA ASP A 15 24.83 -33.08 67.22
C ASP A 15 23.46 -33.67 66.85
N GLU A 16 23.04 -33.45 65.60
CA GLU A 16 21.76 -33.93 65.09
C GLU A 16 21.94 -34.51 63.69
N PRO A 17 21.59 -35.79 63.46
CA PRO A 17 21.41 -36.32 62.11
C PRO A 17 20.26 -35.56 61.43
N PRO A 18 20.37 -35.19 60.14
CA PRO A 18 21.40 -35.56 59.16
C PRO A 18 22.65 -34.65 59.09
N PHE A 19 22.70 -33.53 59.82
CA PHE A 19 23.75 -32.51 59.70
C PHE A 19 25.05 -32.83 60.47
N GLY A 20 25.00 -33.78 61.40
CA GLY A 20 26.16 -34.28 62.14
C GLY A 20 26.58 -33.37 63.29
N THR A 21 27.84 -33.52 63.72
CA THR A 21 28.42 -32.75 64.82
C THR A 21 29.02 -31.42 64.35
N GLY A 22 28.80 -30.34 65.10
CA GLY A 22 29.30 -29.01 64.77
C GLY A 22 29.45 -28.08 65.97
N ARG A 23 30.25 -27.04 65.81
CA ARG A 23 30.38 -25.94 66.77
C ARG A 23 29.58 -24.75 66.32
N VAL A 24 29.28 -23.87 67.26
CA VAL A 24 28.57 -22.61 66.98
C VAL A 24 29.29 -21.84 65.86
N GLY A 25 28.57 -21.56 64.78
CA GLY A 25 29.08 -20.88 63.59
C GLY A 25 29.51 -21.82 62.45
N ASP A 26 29.68 -23.11 62.71
CA ASP A 26 29.98 -24.09 61.66
C ASP A 26 28.78 -24.26 60.73
N ARG A 27 29.07 -24.52 59.45
CA ARG A 27 28.07 -24.77 58.39
C ARG A 27 28.17 -26.22 57.95
N SER A 28 27.04 -26.90 57.90
CA SER A 28 26.93 -28.26 57.38
C SER A 28 26.04 -28.29 56.16
N VAL A 29 26.46 -29.03 55.14
CA VAL A 29 25.75 -29.16 53.86
C VAL A 29 25.43 -30.63 53.65
N ILE A 30 24.15 -30.93 53.47
CA ILE A 30 23.66 -32.30 53.23
C ILE A 30 22.93 -32.37 51.89
N GLY A 31 22.87 -33.56 51.31
CA GLY A 31 22.03 -33.85 50.15
C GLY A 31 20.54 -33.83 50.50
N CYS A 32 19.70 -33.74 49.47
CA CYS A 32 18.25 -33.79 49.61
C CYS A 32 17.72 -35.21 49.82
N ASP A 33 16.46 -35.30 50.19
CA ASP A 33 15.75 -36.57 50.37
C ASP A 33 15.58 -37.30 49.02
N LYS A 34 15.34 -38.62 49.07
CA LYS A 34 15.21 -39.45 47.86
C LYS A 34 14.11 -38.91 46.92
N GLY A 35 14.48 -38.62 45.67
CA GLY A 35 13.58 -38.02 44.67
C GLY A 35 13.65 -36.49 44.59
N GLN A 36 14.61 -35.88 45.28
CA GLN A 36 14.97 -34.48 45.18
C GLN A 36 16.44 -34.30 44.77
N GLU A 37 16.76 -33.16 44.17
CA GLU A 37 18.12 -32.77 43.76
C GLU A 37 18.45 -31.40 44.36
N GLY A 38 19.67 -31.22 44.86
CA GLY A 38 20.11 -29.99 45.53
C GLY A 38 20.85 -30.26 46.84
N SER A 39 20.86 -29.27 47.74
CA SER A 39 21.45 -29.40 49.07
C SER A 39 20.73 -28.54 50.11
N LYS A 40 20.76 -28.98 51.37
CA LYS A 40 20.33 -28.19 52.54
C LYS A 40 21.59 -27.74 53.28
N THR A 41 21.72 -26.44 53.52
CA THR A 41 22.80 -25.85 54.31
C THR A 41 22.24 -25.32 55.63
N ALA A 42 22.80 -25.78 56.75
CA ALA A 42 22.45 -25.33 58.08
C ALA A 42 23.66 -24.76 58.81
N VAL A 43 23.43 -23.82 59.73
CA VAL A 43 24.44 -23.22 60.60
C VAL A 43 24.15 -23.59 62.06
N CYS A 44 25.18 -24.04 62.78
CA CYS A 44 25.04 -24.39 64.19
C CYS A 44 24.95 -23.12 65.06
N GLN A 45 23.91 -23.01 65.89
CA GLN A 45 23.66 -21.83 66.73
C GLN A 45 23.89 -22.12 68.22
N LYS A 46 24.24 -21.07 68.99
CA LYS A 46 24.46 -21.16 70.44
C LYS A 46 23.14 -21.17 71.20
N THR A 47 22.52 -22.33 71.32
CA THR A 47 21.37 -22.60 72.20
C THR A 47 21.79 -23.48 73.39
N GLN A 48 20.92 -23.63 74.39
CA GLN A 48 21.20 -24.43 75.61
C GLN A 48 21.55 -25.91 75.30
N ARG A 49 21.11 -26.44 74.15
CA ARG A 49 21.43 -27.79 73.67
C ARG A 49 22.18 -27.83 72.33
N GLY A 50 22.39 -26.68 71.68
CA GLY A 50 22.89 -26.56 70.31
C GLY A 50 21.88 -27.06 69.27
N GLU A 51 21.59 -26.25 68.26
CA GLU A 51 20.61 -26.57 67.22
C GLU A 51 21.14 -26.16 65.84
N TRP A 52 20.92 -27.00 64.84
CA TRP A 52 21.21 -26.69 63.44
C TRP A 52 20.06 -25.86 62.85
N LYS A 53 20.31 -24.59 62.56
CA LYS A 53 19.33 -23.73 61.89
C LYS A 53 19.52 -23.77 60.39
N LEU A 54 18.48 -24.18 59.66
CA LEU A 54 18.47 -24.17 58.20
C LEU A 54 18.64 -22.74 57.68
N GLU A 55 19.68 -22.53 56.89
CA GLU A 55 20.00 -21.22 56.32
C GLU A 55 19.65 -21.16 54.83
N LYS A 56 19.82 -22.27 54.11
CA LYS A 56 19.50 -22.37 52.68
C LYS A 56 19.02 -23.78 52.33
N ASP A 57 17.88 -23.86 51.65
CA ASP A 57 17.35 -25.10 51.09
C ASP A 57 17.21 -24.92 49.57
N THR A 58 17.95 -25.73 48.79
CA THR A 58 17.84 -25.75 47.33
C THR A 58 17.26 -27.05 46.80
N CYS A 59 16.60 -27.85 47.65
CA CYS A 59 16.05 -29.14 47.25
C CYS A 59 14.82 -28.99 46.37
N ILE A 60 14.92 -29.50 45.14
CA ILE A 60 13.81 -29.51 44.18
C ILE A 60 13.46 -30.96 43.86
N VAL A 61 12.17 -31.29 43.88
CA VAL A 61 11.67 -32.60 43.45
C VAL A 61 12.06 -32.82 41.99
N THR A 62 12.77 -33.91 41.70
CA THR A 62 13.32 -34.20 40.36
C THR A 62 12.23 -34.17 39.29
N LYS A 63 11.03 -34.67 39.61
CA LYS A 63 9.86 -34.65 38.71
C LYS A 63 9.40 -33.24 38.33
N ILE A 64 9.53 -32.25 39.22
CA ILE A 64 9.21 -30.84 38.91
C ILE A 64 10.24 -30.27 37.96
N LYS A 65 11.52 -30.61 38.16
CA LYS A 65 12.62 -30.20 37.26
C LYS A 65 12.47 -30.80 35.86
N GLU A 66 12.12 -32.09 35.76
CA GLU A 66 11.80 -32.74 34.49
C GLU A 66 10.63 -32.06 33.76
N LEU A 67 9.53 -31.77 34.47
CA LEU A 67 8.38 -31.05 33.88
C LEU A 67 8.73 -29.65 33.38
N LEU A 68 9.67 -28.95 34.04
CA LEU A 68 10.17 -27.66 33.59
C LEU A 68 10.99 -27.80 32.29
N ILE A 69 11.84 -28.83 32.20
CA ILE A 69 12.62 -29.15 31.00
C ILE A 69 11.68 -29.53 29.84
N ASP A 70 10.67 -30.34 30.09
CA ASP A 70 9.68 -30.73 29.07
C ASP A 70 8.91 -29.50 28.56
N SER A 71 8.52 -28.60 29.46
CA SER A 71 7.87 -27.33 29.09
C SER A 71 8.77 -26.48 28.18
N GLN A 72 10.07 -26.41 28.47
CA GLN A 72 11.05 -25.72 27.62
C GLN A 72 11.17 -26.37 26.24
N ASN A 73 11.22 -27.71 26.17
CA ASN A 73 11.32 -28.45 24.92
C ASN A 73 10.09 -28.23 24.03
N VAL A 74 8.90 -28.19 24.62
CA VAL A 74 7.65 -27.88 23.90
C VAL A 74 7.74 -26.47 23.31
N LEU A 75 8.14 -25.47 24.09
CA LEU A 75 8.27 -24.09 23.60
C LEU A 75 9.34 -23.95 22.51
N ASN A 76 10.47 -24.65 22.63
CA ASN A 76 11.51 -24.65 21.59
C ASN A 76 11.00 -25.25 20.27
N THR A 77 10.18 -26.30 20.35
CA THR A 77 9.54 -26.90 19.17
C THR A 77 8.56 -25.91 18.53
N VAL A 78 7.71 -25.27 19.34
CA VAL A 78 6.75 -24.27 18.87
C VAL A 78 7.48 -23.08 18.26
N ASN A 79 8.63 -22.66 18.81
CA ASN A 79 9.46 -21.58 18.30
C ASN A 79 9.93 -21.85 16.85
N VAL A 80 10.21 -23.10 16.48
CA VAL A 80 10.52 -23.47 15.08
C VAL A 80 9.25 -23.44 14.22
N ILE A 81 8.14 -23.97 14.75
CA ILE A 81 6.87 -24.10 14.03
C ILE A 81 6.23 -22.73 13.69
N ILE A 82 6.40 -21.73 14.54
CA ILE A 82 5.87 -20.37 14.32
C ILE A 82 6.86 -19.46 13.55
N GLY A 83 8.04 -19.98 13.21
CA GLY A 83 9.07 -19.24 12.48
C GLY A 83 8.62 -18.87 11.06
N ASP A 84 9.27 -17.87 10.48
CA ASP A 84 8.96 -17.38 9.13
C ASP A 84 9.12 -18.46 8.06
N ASP A 85 10.06 -19.40 8.24
CA ASP A 85 10.31 -20.51 7.32
C ASP A 85 9.11 -21.46 7.21
N ALA A 86 8.29 -21.59 8.26
CA ALA A 86 7.12 -22.48 8.31
C ALA A 86 5.85 -21.84 7.71
N LYS A 87 5.90 -20.54 7.33
CA LYS A 87 4.73 -19.77 6.88
C LYS A 87 4.00 -20.39 5.68
N ASN A 88 4.73 -20.89 4.69
CA ASN A 88 4.10 -21.49 3.50
C ASN A 88 3.40 -22.81 3.82
N SER A 89 3.97 -23.61 4.72
CA SER A 89 3.36 -24.85 5.22
C SER A 89 2.04 -24.55 5.94
N TRP A 90 2.02 -23.50 6.78
CA TRP A 90 0.80 -23.06 7.46
C TRP A 90 -0.26 -22.52 6.51
N LYS A 91 0.12 -21.79 5.45
CA LYS A 91 -0.82 -21.38 4.39
C LYS A 91 -1.49 -22.59 3.73
N PHE A 92 -0.72 -23.62 3.40
CA PHE A 92 -1.25 -24.86 2.83
C PHE A 92 -2.22 -25.56 3.80
N LEU A 93 -1.83 -25.72 5.07
CA LEU A 93 -2.68 -26.36 6.09
C LEU A 93 -3.98 -25.59 6.34
N ASN A 94 -3.91 -24.25 6.38
CA ASN A 94 -5.06 -23.38 6.59
C ASN A 94 -5.95 -23.23 5.35
N ALA A 95 -5.47 -23.61 4.15
CA ALA A 95 -6.29 -23.63 2.94
C ALA A 95 -7.32 -24.78 2.97
N ASN A 96 -7.01 -25.88 3.64
CA ASN A 96 -7.95 -26.97 3.84
C ASN A 96 -9.04 -26.58 4.85
N GLN A 97 -10.26 -26.37 4.34
CA GLN A 97 -11.41 -25.88 5.12
C GLN A 97 -11.92 -26.87 6.18
N SER A 98 -11.46 -28.13 6.16
CA SER A 98 -11.83 -29.16 7.15
C SER A 98 -10.79 -29.34 8.27
N SER A 99 -9.63 -28.68 8.17
CA SER A 99 -8.54 -28.83 9.15
C SER A 99 -8.52 -27.66 10.14
N ASN A 100 -8.48 -27.98 11.44
CA ASN A 100 -8.34 -27.03 12.55
C ASN A 100 -6.92 -27.01 13.13
N THR A 101 -5.89 -27.38 12.35
CA THR A 101 -4.51 -27.58 12.84
C THR A 101 -3.95 -26.36 13.59
N SER A 102 -4.16 -25.14 13.07
CA SER A 102 -3.72 -23.89 13.73
C SER A 102 -4.44 -23.66 15.06
N SER A 103 -5.76 -23.89 15.11
CA SER A 103 -6.54 -23.88 16.34
C SER A 103 -6.08 -24.93 17.34
N VAL A 104 -5.78 -26.15 16.90
CA VAL A 104 -5.31 -27.24 17.78
C VAL A 104 -3.96 -26.89 18.40
N LEU A 105 -3.05 -26.28 17.65
CA LEU A 105 -1.78 -25.80 18.19
C LEU A 105 -2.01 -24.76 19.30
N LEU A 106 -2.82 -23.74 19.03
CA LEU A 106 -3.10 -22.69 20.01
C LEU A 106 -3.83 -23.26 21.25
N GLY A 107 -4.80 -24.15 21.05
CA GLY A 107 -5.53 -24.81 22.13
C GLY A 107 -4.65 -25.76 22.98
N SER A 108 -3.64 -26.39 22.37
CA SER A 108 -2.65 -27.19 23.10
C SER A 108 -1.80 -26.32 24.02
N LEU A 109 -1.43 -25.12 23.56
CA LEU A 109 -0.67 -24.14 24.36
C LEU A 109 -1.54 -23.54 25.47
N GLU A 110 -2.83 -23.32 25.21
CA GLU A 110 -3.78 -22.90 26.25
C GLU A 110 -3.94 -23.99 27.32
N THR A 111 -4.06 -25.25 26.91
CA THR A 111 -4.13 -26.40 27.83
C THR A 111 -2.86 -26.54 28.66
N LEU A 112 -1.69 -26.34 28.05
CA LEU A 112 -0.42 -26.31 28.75
C LEU A 112 -0.44 -25.20 29.81
N SER A 113 -0.82 -23.97 29.42
CA SER A 113 -0.84 -22.81 30.32
C SER A 113 -1.69 -23.02 31.58
N ASN A 114 -2.76 -23.83 31.48
CA ASN A 114 -3.65 -24.18 32.57
C ASN A 114 -3.04 -25.17 33.58
N LYS A 115 -2.11 -26.01 33.14
CA LYS A 115 -1.51 -27.07 33.96
C LYS A 115 -0.20 -26.66 34.63
N LEU A 116 0.33 -25.48 34.31
CA LEU A 116 1.57 -24.96 34.88
C LEU A 116 1.40 -24.56 36.35
N VAL A 117 2.39 -24.88 37.18
CA VAL A 117 2.40 -24.64 38.64
C VAL A 117 3.67 -23.89 39.03
N GLY A 118 3.55 -22.99 40.00
CA GLY A 118 4.66 -22.14 40.48
C GLY A 118 4.81 -20.83 39.72
N GLU A 119 5.89 -20.10 40.02
CA GLU A 119 6.31 -18.90 39.32
C GLU A 119 7.60 -19.16 38.55
N PHE A 120 7.64 -18.74 37.30
CA PHE A 120 8.81 -18.89 36.45
C PHE A 120 8.68 -18.04 35.20
N ASN A 121 9.82 -17.77 34.58
CA ASN A 121 9.91 -17.08 33.31
C ASN A 121 10.78 -17.93 32.37
N ILE A 122 10.24 -18.21 31.19
CA ILE A 122 10.90 -18.95 30.12
C ILE A 122 10.89 -18.06 28.88
N GLU A 123 12.09 -17.72 28.40
CA GLU A 123 12.28 -16.89 27.22
C GLU A 123 12.93 -17.71 26.10
N SER A 124 12.39 -17.56 24.89
CA SER A 124 12.93 -18.09 23.64
C SER A 124 12.93 -16.96 22.60
N LYS A 125 13.44 -17.24 21.39
CA LYS A 125 13.61 -16.22 20.35
C LYS A 125 12.30 -15.55 19.92
N LEU A 126 11.22 -16.31 19.81
CA LEU A 126 9.91 -15.82 19.33
C LEU A 126 8.80 -15.94 20.38
N ILE A 127 9.07 -16.60 21.51
CA ILE A 127 8.09 -16.93 22.55
C ILE A 127 8.60 -16.47 23.92
N LEU A 128 7.74 -15.79 24.68
CA LEU A 128 7.98 -15.47 26.08
C LEU A 128 6.84 -16.03 26.93
N LEU A 129 7.14 -16.98 27.81
CA LEU A 129 6.21 -17.54 28.79
C LEU A 129 6.58 -17.04 30.18
N ASN A 130 5.68 -16.29 30.81
CA ASN A 130 5.87 -15.78 32.16
C ASN A 130 4.67 -16.18 33.04
N ARG A 131 4.94 -16.67 34.24
CA ARG A 131 3.93 -16.98 35.24
C ARG A 131 4.29 -16.32 36.57
N THR A 132 3.41 -15.46 37.06
CA THR A 132 3.62 -14.66 38.29
C THR A 132 2.36 -14.60 39.13
N SER A 133 2.49 -14.31 40.43
CA SER A 133 1.36 -13.98 41.30
C SER A 133 1.17 -12.47 41.44
N PHE A 134 -0.07 -12.05 41.67
CA PHE A 134 -0.40 -10.65 41.98
C PHE A 134 -1.61 -10.52 42.89
N ASN A 135 -1.74 -9.34 43.50
CA ASN A 135 -2.82 -8.98 44.40
C ASN A 135 -3.55 -7.73 43.88
N ASN A 136 -4.88 -7.78 43.84
CA ASN A 136 -5.80 -6.70 43.46
C ASN A 136 -5.69 -6.16 42.02
N SER A 137 -4.50 -5.79 41.56
CA SER A 137 -4.27 -5.24 40.21
C SER A 137 -2.99 -5.79 39.61
N PHE A 138 -2.96 -5.93 38.29
CA PHE A 138 -1.79 -6.38 37.55
C PHE A 138 -1.44 -5.38 36.46
N LYS A 139 -0.19 -4.95 36.41
CA LYS A 139 0.36 -4.17 35.30
C LYS A 139 1.71 -4.74 34.92
N ALA A 140 1.83 -5.23 33.70
CA ALA A 140 3.10 -5.73 33.19
C ALA A 140 3.34 -5.22 31.77
N ASN A 141 4.58 -4.81 31.53
CA ASN A 141 5.11 -4.69 30.19
C ASN A 141 5.66 -6.06 29.81
N LEU A 142 4.88 -6.82 29.03
CA LEU A 142 5.20 -8.21 28.74
C LEU A 142 6.40 -8.31 27.78
N ASN A 143 6.50 -7.37 26.84
CA ASN A 143 7.68 -7.09 26.02
C ASN A 143 7.63 -5.60 25.62
N SER A 144 8.65 -5.06 24.94
CA SER A 144 8.63 -3.65 24.50
C SER A 144 7.44 -3.23 23.60
N SER A 145 6.57 -4.16 23.19
CA SER A 145 5.43 -3.91 22.32
C SER A 145 4.05 -4.20 22.94
N ILE A 146 3.95 -4.79 24.14
CA ILE A 146 2.67 -5.22 24.72
C ILE A 146 2.61 -4.91 26.21
N THR A 147 1.61 -4.13 26.59
CA THR A 147 1.28 -3.86 27.99
C THR A 147 -0.06 -4.45 28.36
N LEU A 148 -0.08 -5.23 29.44
CA LEU A 148 -1.29 -5.82 30.01
C LEU A 148 -1.63 -5.10 31.32
N HIS A 149 -2.88 -4.70 31.46
CA HIS A 149 -3.40 -4.03 32.64
C HIS A 149 -4.73 -4.64 33.09
N ILE A 150 -4.78 -5.08 34.34
CA ILE A 150 -5.96 -5.63 35.00
C ILE A 150 -6.25 -4.76 36.22
N THR A 151 -7.43 -4.15 36.24
CA THR A 151 -7.88 -3.24 37.31
C THR A 151 -8.77 -3.97 38.32
N GLU A 152 -8.49 -3.75 39.61
CA GLU A 152 -9.42 -3.94 40.74
C GLU A 152 -10.17 -5.29 40.75
N THR A 153 -9.44 -6.37 40.97
CA THR A 153 -10.00 -7.73 41.07
C THR A 153 -10.61 -8.03 42.45
N ASN A 154 -10.28 -7.26 43.49
CA ASN A 154 -10.63 -7.54 44.89
C ASN A 154 -10.24 -8.96 45.36
N MET A 155 -9.21 -9.54 44.73
CA MET A 155 -8.74 -10.90 44.98
C MET A 155 -7.22 -10.89 45.27
N SER A 156 -6.76 -11.83 46.09
CA SER A 156 -5.35 -12.01 46.49
C SER A 156 -4.83 -13.40 46.11
N ASN A 157 -3.52 -13.52 45.88
CA ASN A 157 -2.82 -14.74 45.48
C ASN A 157 -3.32 -15.32 44.15
N ILE A 158 -3.58 -14.45 43.17
CA ILE A 158 -3.98 -14.84 41.82
C ILE A 158 -2.73 -15.11 41.02
N PHE A 159 -2.68 -16.25 40.32
CA PHE A 159 -1.62 -16.55 39.38
C PHE A 159 -2.05 -16.18 37.97
N ILE A 160 -1.19 -15.45 37.27
CA ILE A 160 -1.32 -15.13 35.86
C ILE A 160 -0.22 -15.81 35.06
N THR A 161 -0.60 -16.52 34.01
CA THR A 161 0.29 -17.05 32.98
C THR A 161 0.10 -16.22 31.71
N THR A 162 1.18 -15.67 31.18
CA THR A 162 1.20 -14.97 29.89
C THR A 162 2.16 -15.64 28.94
N ILE A 163 1.69 -15.96 27.72
CA ILE A 163 2.53 -16.45 26.62
C ILE A 163 2.42 -15.48 25.46
N ILE A 164 3.53 -14.87 25.07
CA ILE A 164 3.59 -14.00 23.89
C ILE A 164 4.15 -14.80 22.74
N PHE A 165 3.53 -14.68 21.57
CA PHE A 165 4.05 -15.21 20.32
C PHE A 165 4.29 -14.08 19.32
N SER A 166 5.55 -13.84 18.99
CA SER A 166 5.95 -12.72 18.14
C SER A 166 5.48 -12.86 16.69
N THR A 167 5.41 -14.10 16.18
CA THR A 167 5.16 -14.42 14.76
C THR A 167 4.00 -15.38 14.55
N LEU A 168 3.09 -15.53 15.53
CA LEU A 168 1.94 -16.44 15.38
C LEU A 168 0.94 -15.95 14.32
N ASN A 169 1.06 -14.71 13.87
CA ASN A 169 0.40 -14.20 12.66
C ASN A 169 0.76 -14.99 11.38
N ASN A 170 1.89 -15.72 11.36
CA ASN A 170 2.23 -16.64 10.26
C ASN A 170 1.44 -17.95 10.29
N VAL A 171 0.92 -18.32 11.47
CA VAL A 171 0.25 -19.61 11.72
C VAL A 171 -1.26 -19.48 11.69
N MET A 172 -1.80 -18.41 12.28
CA MET A 172 -3.23 -18.25 12.44
C MET A 172 -3.89 -17.70 11.16
N PRO A 173 -4.99 -18.30 10.69
CA PRO A 173 -5.69 -17.81 9.53
C PRO A 173 -6.50 -16.55 9.87
N VAL A 174 -6.74 -15.71 8.86
CA VAL A 174 -7.56 -14.51 9.00
C VAL A 174 -9.03 -14.84 8.71
N ARG A 175 -9.66 -15.60 9.61
CA ARG A 175 -11.09 -15.95 9.58
C ARG A 175 -11.81 -15.17 10.68
N ASN A 176 -12.97 -14.57 10.42
CA ASN A 176 -13.74 -13.85 11.44
C ASN A 176 -15.19 -14.37 11.56
N SER A 177 -15.87 -14.02 12.66
CA SER A 177 -17.24 -14.47 12.96
C SER A 177 -18.28 -14.11 11.89
N THR A 178 -18.04 -13.06 11.10
CA THR A 178 -18.94 -12.55 10.05
C THR A 178 -18.66 -13.10 8.65
N ASN A 179 -17.46 -13.63 8.38
CA ASN A 179 -17.09 -14.29 7.13
C ASN A 179 -16.70 -15.76 7.40
N PRO A 180 -17.68 -16.67 7.36
CA PRO A 180 -17.40 -18.10 7.23
C PRO A 180 -16.63 -18.31 5.95
N LEU A 181 -15.45 -18.94 6.04
CA LEU A 181 -14.87 -19.92 5.09
C LEU A 181 -15.12 -19.74 3.57
N ASN A 182 -15.43 -18.54 3.08
CA ASN A 182 -15.48 -18.20 1.66
C ASN A 182 -14.07 -17.78 1.25
N ALA A 183 -13.18 -18.77 1.32
CA ALA A 183 -12.06 -18.88 0.40
C ALA A 183 -12.52 -19.48 -0.94
N SER A 184 -13.82 -19.39 -1.26
CA SER A 184 -14.30 -19.37 -2.64
C SER A 184 -14.12 -17.96 -3.18
N SER A 185 -12.91 -17.72 -3.69
CA SER A 185 -12.48 -16.90 -4.84
C SER A 185 -13.30 -15.71 -5.41
N ASN A 186 -14.54 -15.41 -5.03
CA ASN A 186 -15.39 -14.48 -5.79
C ASN A 186 -16.04 -13.35 -4.95
N GLN A 187 -15.50 -13.04 -3.77
CA GLN A 187 -15.79 -11.77 -3.09
C GLN A 187 -14.46 -11.08 -2.75
N THR A 188 -14.31 -9.84 -3.19
CA THR A 188 -13.16 -8.97 -2.90
C THR A 188 -13.20 -8.52 -1.44
N ILE A 189 -12.93 -9.47 -0.55
CA ILE A 189 -12.88 -9.30 0.90
C ILE A 189 -11.70 -8.40 1.24
N SER A 190 -11.94 -7.38 2.05
CA SER A 190 -10.90 -6.55 2.68
C SER A 190 -9.79 -7.44 3.22
N ASP A 191 -8.54 -7.26 2.76
CA ASP A 191 -7.38 -7.99 3.26
C ASP A 191 -7.16 -7.66 4.74
N ASN A 192 -7.85 -8.36 5.64
CA ASN A 192 -7.60 -8.28 7.06
C ASN A 192 -6.26 -8.97 7.34
N VAL A 193 -5.40 -8.35 8.14
CA VAL A 193 -4.10 -8.90 8.53
C VAL A 193 -3.95 -8.82 10.04
N ILE A 194 -3.37 -9.86 10.62
CA ILE A 194 -2.98 -9.86 12.04
C ILE A 194 -1.74 -8.97 12.17
N ASN A 195 -1.90 -7.78 12.75
CA ASN A 195 -0.85 -6.75 12.83
C ASN A 195 -0.33 -6.52 14.26
N ALA A 196 -0.46 -7.53 15.11
CA ALA A 196 0.14 -7.57 16.44
C ALA A 196 0.62 -8.98 16.74
N ALA A 197 1.54 -9.07 17.71
CA ALA A 197 1.87 -10.34 18.33
C ALA A 197 0.63 -10.91 19.03
N VAL A 198 0.47 -12.23 18.98
CA VAL A 198 -0.64 -12.94 19.64
C VAL A 198 -0.24 -13.21 21.08
N VAL A 199 -1.14 -12.93 22.02
CA VAL A 199 -0.87 -13.11 23.45
C VAL A 199 -1.93 -13.99 24.06
N LEU A 200 -1.47 -15.06 24.69
CA LEU A 200 -2.28 -15.92 25.52
C LEU A 200 -2.16 -15.46 26.96
N VAL A 201 -3.28 -15.07 27.56
CA VAL A 201 -3.34 -14.67 28.97
C VAL A 201 -4.30 -15.59 29.70
N ARG A 202 -3.83 -16.22 30.77
CA ARG A 202 -4.64 -17.10 31.60
C ARG A 202 -4.49 -16.77 33.08
N LEU A 203 -5.62 -16.71 33.78
CA LEU A 203 -5.68 -16.51 35.22
C LEU A 203 -6.46 -17.64 35.88
N ASN A 204 -6.16 -17.92 37.14
CA ASN A 204 -6.96 -18.81 38.00
C ASN A 204 -8.20 -18.11 38.60
N ALA A 205 -8.66 -17.01 38.00
CA ALA A 205 -9.80 -16.20 38.44
C ALA A 205 -10.50 -15.54 37.24
N THR A 206 -11.76 -15.12 37.44
CA THR A 206 -12.54 -14.41 36.42
C THR A 206 -12.34 -12.90 36.56
N VAL A 207 -12.05 -12.22 35.45
CA VAL A 207 -11.83 -10.77 35.39
C VAL A 207 -12.81 -10.16 34.39
N ARG A 208 -13.34 -8.97 34.70
CA ARG A 208 -14.34 -8.27 33.87
C ARG A 208 -13.80 -7.11 33.06
N ASN A 209 -12.63 -6.58 33.42
CA ASN A 209 -11.99 -5.45 32.74
C ASN A 209 -10.51 -5.74 32.57
N VAL A 210 -10.11 -6.00 31.32
CA VAL A 210 -8.73 -6.25 30.94
C VAL A 210 -8.40 -5.29 29.83
N THR A 211 -7.48 -4.37 30.11
CA THR A 211 -6.95 -3.45 29.11
C THR A 211 -5.65 -4.01 28.57
N VAL A 212 -5.58 -4.16 27.26
CA VAL A 212 -4.35 -4.59 26.59
C VAL A 212 -3.98 -3.58 25.53
N SER A 213 -2.74 -3.11 25.57
CA SER A 213 -2.20 -2.19 24.58
C SER A 213 -1.05 -2.84 23.82
N TYR A 214 -1.03 -2.62 22.51
CA TYR A 214 -0.11 -3.28 21.59
C TYR A 214 0.46 -2.28 20.60
N VAL A 215 1.76 -2.38 20.35
CA VAL A 215 2.44 -1.67 19.27
C VAL A 215 2.24 -2.45 17.97
N LYS A 216 1.81 -1.73 16.92
CA LYS A 216 1.59 -2.29 15.58
C LYS A 216 2.88 -2.90 15.02
N LEU A 217 2.80 -4.09 14.41
CA LEU A 217 3.93 -4.71 13.70
C LEU A 217 4.28 -3.91 12.42
N ASN A 218 3.25 -3.49 11.69
CA ASN A 218 3.37 -2.62 10.52
C ASN A 218 2.65 -1.28 10.78
N ASN A 219 3.43 -0.20 10.90
CA ASN A 219 2.93 1.16 11.14
C ASN A 219 2.18 1.76 9.95
N SER A 220 2.31 1.18 8.77
CA SER A 220 1.63 1.64 7.54
C SER A 220 0.13 1.37 7.57
N LEU A 221 -0.31 0.46 8.45
CA LEU A 221 -1.69 0.05 8.61
C LEU A 221 -2.36 0.91 9.70
N THR A 222 -3.29 1.77 9.28
CA THR A 222 -3.84 2.84 10.12
C THR A 222 -5.37 2.87 10.17
N LEU A 223 -6.06 1.99 9.45
CA LEU A 223 -7.52 2.03 9.31
C LEU A 223 -8.19 0.84 10.02
N ASN A 224 -9.21 1.16 10.82
CA ASN A 224 -10.15 0.24 11.47
C ASN A 224 -9.49 -0.93 12.23
N PRO A 225 -8.69 -0.67 13.28
CA PRO A 225 -8.21 -1.73 14.16
C PRO A 225 -9.40 -2.44 14.85
N GLN A 226 -9.41 -3.77 14.81
CA GLN A 226 -10.39 -4.61 15.48
C GLN A 226 -9.73 -5.37 16.62
N CYS A 227 -10.29 -5.22 17.82
CA CYS A 227 -9.88 -5.96 18.99
C CYS A 227 -10.59 -7.31 18.99
N VAL A 228 -9.84 -8.41 18.87
CA VAL A 228 -10.42 -9.75 18.70
C VAL A 228 -9.71 -10.79 19.58
N PHE A 229 -10.37 -11.93 19.74
CA PHE A 229 -9.82 -13.11 20.38
C PHE A 229 -10.12 -14.35 19.55
N TRP A 230 -9.34 -15.42 19.75
CA TRP A 230 -9.60 -16.68 19.05
C TRP A 230 -10.73 -17.44 19.76
N ASN A 231 -11.86 -17.62 19.07
CA ASN A 231 -12.99 -18.38 19.56
C ASN A 231 -12.96 -19.79 18.94
N PHE A 232 -12.61 -20.79 19.74
CA PHE A 232 -12.48 -22.20 19.32
C PHE A 232 -13.81 -22.86 18.92
N LEU A 233 -14.95 -22.33 19.37
CA LEU A 233 -16.26 -22.95 19.14
C LEU A 233 -16.87 -22.57 17.78
N LEU A 234 -16.39 -21.50 17.15
CA LEU A 234 -16.89 -21.06 15.86
C LEU A 234 -16.55 -22.06 14.74
N PHE A 235 -17.42 -22.11 13.73
CA PHE A 235 -17.28 -22.97 12.55
C PHE A 235 -17.07 -24.45 12.89
N ASN A 236 -17.97 -25.04 13.69
CA ASN A 236 -17.94 -26.46 14.06
C ASN A 236 -16.60 -26.92 14.69
N GLY A 237 -15.97 -26.08 15.51
CA GLY A 237 -14.70 -26.41 16.16
C GLY A 237 -13.45 -26.13 15.31
N LEU A 238 -13.60 -25.46 14.15
CA LEU A 238 -12.47 -24.97 13.35
C LEU A 238 -11.82 -23.73 13.97
N GLY A 239 -12.60 -22.91 14.66
CA GLY A 239 -12.17 -21.67 15.31
C GLY A 239 -12.07 -20.47 14.36
N ALA A 240 -12.29 -19.27 14.92
CA ALA A 240 -12.13 -18.00 14.20
C ALA A 240 -11.93 -16.80 15.15
N TRP A 241 -11.48 -15.68 14.60
CA TRP A 241 -11.39 -14.41 15.31
C TRP A 241 -12.79 -13.84 15.58
N ASP A 242 -13.04 -13.50 16.85
CA ASP A 242 -14.30 -12.97 17.33
C ASP A 242 -14.04 -11.67 18.12
N ASN A 243 -14.94 -10.70 18.01
CA ASN A 243 -14.88 -9.44 18.76
C ASN A 243 -15.83 -9.42 19.98
N GLY A 244 -16.58 -10.50 20.21
CA GLY A 244 -17.50 -10.62 21.34
C GLY A 244 -16.84 -10.29 22.69
N GLY A 245 -17.28 -9.22 23.34
CA GLY A 245 -16.76 -8.81 24.65
C GLY A 245 -15.43 -8.04 24.62
N CYS A 246 -14.89 -7.71 23.44
CA CYS A 246 -13.69 -6.88 23.27
C CYS A 246 -14.01 -5.60 22.49
N ASN A 247 -13.71 -4.45 23.08
CA ASN A 247 -13.96 -3.13 22.49
C ASN A 247 -12.66 -2.39 22.22
N PHE A 248 -12.61 -1.73 21.06
CA PHE A 248 -11.56 -0.77 20.75
C PHE A 248 -11.69 0.49 21.64
N VAL A 249 -10.56 0.95 22.17
CA VAL A 249 -10.50 2.15 23.03
C VAL A 249 -9.78 3.29 22.32
N SER A 250 -8.57 3.06 21.81
CA SER A 250 -7.76 4.12 21.19
C SER A 250 -6.64 3.57 20.30
N ASP A 251 -6.18 4.40 19.35
CA ASP A 251 -4.99 4.16 18.53
C ASP A 251 -4.12 5.43 18.58
N ILE A 252 -3.10 5.42 19.43
CA ILE A 252 -2.26 6.60 19.71
C ILE A 252 -0.80 6.18 19.54
N ASN A 253 -0.01 6.93 18.77
CA ASN A 253 1.42 6.66 18.55
C ASN A 253 1.70 5.19 18.12
N ASN A 254 0.92 4.68 17.16
CA ASN A 254 0.99 3.28 16.69
C ASN A 254 0.71 2.23 17.77
N THR A 255 0.13 2.63 18.90
CA THR A 255 -0.26 1.76 20.00
C THR A 255 -1.78 1.68 20.05
N VAL A 256 -2.31 0.49 19.75
CA VAL A 256 -3.74 0.19 19.83
C VAL A 256 -4.06 -0.31 21.23
N THR A 257 -5.09 0.25 21.84
CA THR A 257 -5.58 -0.15 23.16
C THR A 257 -6.98 -0.76 23.04
N CYS A 258 -7.14 -1.93 23.63
CA CYS A 258 -8.37 -2.72 23.66
C CYS A 258 -8.81 -2.95 25.10
N ASN A 259 -10.12 -2.96 25.34
CA ASN A 259 -10.71 -3.36 26.62
C ASN A 259 -11.61 -4.59 26.41
N CYS A 260 -11.28 -5.70 27.09
CA CYS A 260 -12.01 -6.96 27.00
C CYS A 260 -12.60 -7.35 28.36
N ASN A 261 -13.75 -8.04 28.33
CA ASN A 261 -14.44 -8.53 29.52
C ASN A 261 -14.17 -10.00 29.87
N HIS A 262 -13.25 -10.63 29.14
CA HIS A 262 -12.82 -12.01 29.32
C HIS A 262 -11.32 -12.12 29.11
N LEU A 263 -10.77 -13.30 29.42
CA LEU A 263 -9.36 -13.64 29.27
C LEU A 263 -9.27 -14.88 28.38
N THR A 264 -8.95 -14.65 27.12
CA THR A 264 -8.79 -15.68 26.08
C THR A 264 -7.51 -15.37 25.29
N SER A 265 -7.13 -16.22 24.33
CA SER A 265 -6.00 -15.92 23.45
C SER A 265 -6.34 -14.71 22.56
N PHE A 266 -5.63 -13.60 22.77
CA PHE A 266 -5.89 -12.31 22.12
C PHE A 266 -5.01 -12.10 20.90
N SER A 267 -5.57 -11.47 19.86
CA SER A 267 -4.82 -10.90 18.75
C SER A 267 -5.47 -9.59 18.27
N ILE A 268 -4.71 -8.73 17.59
CA ILE A 268 -5.29 -7.59 16.89
C ILE A 268 -5.41 -7.94 15.42
N LEU A 269 -6.64 -7.83 14.90
CA LEU A 269 -6.90 -7.88 13.48
C LEU A 269 -7.01 -6.44 12.96
N MET A 270 -6.20 -6.09 11.97
CA MET A 270 -6.29 -4.80 11.30
C MET A 270 -6.66 -5.01 9.84
N ALA A 271 -7.67 -4.30 9.37
CA ALA A 271 -7.97 -4.25 7.94
C ALA A 271 -6.80 -3.55 7.22
N THR A 272 -6.23 -4.19 6.20
CA THR A 272 -5.21 -3.56 5.35
C THR A 272 -5.77 -2.88 4.13
N ASP A 273 -7.08 -2.97 3.93
CA ASP A 273 -7.66 -2.47 2.70
C ASP A 273 -8.11 -1.01 2.80
N ILE A 274 -7.84 -0.30 1.71
CA ILE A 274 -8.48 0.96 1.36
C ILE A 274 -9.99 0.70 1.49
N PRO A 275 -10.75 1.50 2.26
CA PRO A 275 -12.15 1.18 2.56
C PRO A 275 -12.92 0.86 1.28
N ALA A 276 -13.75 -0.19 1.29
CA ALA A 276 -14.49 -0.63 0.10
C ALA A 276 -15.29 0.51 -0.56
N SER A 277 -15.86 1.40 0.26
CA SER A 277 -16.54 2.62 -0.20
C SER A 277 -15.62 3.60 -0.94
N LEU A 278 -14.32 3.60 -0.62
CA LEU A 278 -13.30 4.41 -1.28
C LEU A 278 -12.71 3.72 -2.49
N ARG A 279 -12.59 2.39 -2.53
CA ARG A 279 -12.21 1.64 -3.73
C ARG A 279 -13.30 1.76 -4.80
N GLU A 280 -14.57 1.61 -4.41
CA GLU A 280 -15.72 1.90 -5.28
C GLU A 280 -15.75 3.36 -5.71
N ALA A 281 -15.52 4.32 -4.79
CA ALA A 281 -15.47 5.73 -5.18
C ALA A 281 -14.29 6.05 -6.11
N LEU A 282 -13.09 5.47 -5.89
CA LEU A 282 -11.93 5.64 -6.78
C LEU A 282 -12.16 4.98 -8.13
N ASP A 283 -12.74 3.79 -8.18
CA ASP A 283 -13.06 3.10 -9.43
C ASP A 283 -14.11 3.90 -10.21
N ILE A 284 -15.17 4.38 -9.54
CA ILE A 284 -16.18 5.24 -10.17
C ILE A 284 -15.56 6.55 -10.64
N ILE A 285 -14.76 7.24 -9.82
CA ILE A 285 -14.11 8.52 -10.20
C ILE A 285 -13.11 8.28 -11.34
N THR A 286 -12.37 7.18 -11.34
CA THR A 286 -11.38 6.85 -12.38
C THR A 286 -12.08 6.46 -13.68
N TYR A 287 -13.09 5.59 -13.67
CA TYR A 287 -13.80 5.19 -14.88
C TYR A 287 -14.65 6.32 -15.47
N VAL A 288 -15.39 7.05 -14.63
CA VAL A 288 -16.18 8.21 -15.08
C VAL A 288 -15.24 9.33 -15.55
N GLY A 289 -14.16 9.60 -14.81
CA GLY A 289 -13.19 10.63 -15.15
C GLY A 289 -12.42 10.34 -16.43
N VAL A 290 -11.91 9.12 -16.60
CA VAL A 290 -11.25 8.66 -17.84
C VAL A 290 -12.26 8.63 -18.99
N GLY A 291 -13.50 8.20 -18.76
CA GLY A 291 -14.57 8.25 -19.78
C GLY A 291 -14.86 9.66 -20.30
N ILE A 292 -14.96 10.65 -19.40
CA ILE A 292 -15.15 12.06 -19.75
C ILE A 292 -13.93 12.60 -20.52
N SER A 293 -12.71 12.23 -20.10
CA SER A 293 -11.46 12.59 -20.79
C SER A 293 -11.44 12.05 -22.22
N LEU A 294 -11.74 10.75 -22.41
CA LEU A 294 -11.81 10.08 -23.70
C LEU A 294 -12.82 10.75 -24.64
N ALA A 295 -14.05 10.99 -24.16
CA ALA A 295 -15.08 11.66 -24.94
C ALA A 295 -14.62 13.07 -25.38
N SER A 296 -14.00 13.81 -24.48
CA SER A 296 -13.47 15.15 -24.77
C SER A 296 -12.35 15.13 -25.82
N LEU A 297 -11.45 14.15 -25.76
CA LEU A 297 -10.37 13.97 -26.74
C LEU A 297 -10.90 13.60 -28.13
N VAL A 298 -11.90 12.72 -28.20
CA VAL A 298 -12.56 12.37 -29.47
C VAL A 298 -13.22 13.59 -30.09
N ILE A 299 -13.98 14.36 -29.30
CA ILE A 299 -14.58 15.62 -29.75
C ILE A 299 -13.50 16.60 -30.23
N CYS A 300 -12.38 16.71 -29.50
CA CYS A 300 -11.24 17.55 -29.89
C CYS A 300 -10.69 17.17 -31.27
N LEU A 301 -10.43 15.89 -31.50
CA LEU A 301 -9.93 15.38 -32.79
C LEU A 301 -10.92 15.61 -33.93
N ILE A 302 -12.23 15.46 -33.67
CA ILE A 302 -13.29 15.73 -34.65
C ILE A 302 -13.27 17.21 -35.05
N ILE A 303 -13.25 18.13 -34.07
CA ILE A 303 -13.23 19.58 -34.34
C ILE A 303 -11.97 19.95 -35.12
N GLU A 304 -10.81 19.46 -34.69
CA GLU A 304 -9.53 19.69 -35.37
C GLU A 304 -9.54 19.17 -36.82
N GLY A 305 -10.09 17.98 -37.05
CA GLY A 305 -10.25 17.41 -38.39
C GLY A 305 -11.15 18.25 -39.31
N TYR A 306 -12.25 18.78 -38.80
CA TYR A 306 -13.12 19.69 -39.58
C TYR A 306 -12.45 21.01 -39.91
N VAL A 307 -11.73 21.55 -38.94
CA VAL A 307 -11.07 22.85 -38.99
C VAL A 307 -9.78 22.79 -39.82
N TRP A 308 -9.19 21.59 -39.99
CA TRP A 308 -7.95 21.31 -40.72
C TRP A 308 -7.84 21.99 -42.09
N LYS A 309 -8.88 21.87 -42.93
CA LYS A 309 -8.90 22.44 -44.30
C LYS A 309 -8.99 23.96 -44.33
N ALA A 310 -9.49 24.60 -43.28
CA ALA A 310 -9.62 26.06 -43.22
C ALA A 310 -8.30 26.75 -42.85
N ILE A 311 -7.39 26.05 -42.16
CA ILE A 311 -6.21 26.66 -41.49
C ILE A 311 -4.86 26.29 -42.11
N THR A 312 -4.83 25.40 -43.11
CA THR A 312 -3.59 24.96 -43.79
C THR A 312 -2.82 26.10 -44.51
N ARG A 313 -3.41 27.29 -44.67
CA ARG A 313 -2.74 28.45 -45.29
C ARG A 313 -1.57 28.98 -44.45
N ASN A 314 -1.72 29.08 -43.13
CA ASN A 314 -0.69 29.65 -42.25
C ASN A 314 0.22 28.55 -41.67
N SER A 315 1.53 28.62 -41.94
CA SER A 315 2.54 27.63 -41.49
C SER A 315 2.53 27.41 -39.97
N THR A 316 2.49 28.49 -39.19
CA THR A 316 2.53 28.40 -37.72
C THR A 316 1.22 27.91 -37.11
N ALA A 317 0.08 28.32 -37.66
CA ALA A 317 -1.21 27.82 -37.20
C ALA A 317 -1.33 26.32 -37.52
N PHE A 318 -0.91 25.90 -38.71
CA PHE A 318 -0.82 24.50 -39.09
C PHE A 318 0.01 23.68 -38.09
N MET A 319 1.24 24.08 -37.77
CA MET A 319 2.08 23.35 -36.82
C MET A 319 1.50 23.29 -35.40
N ARG A 320 0.78 24.33 -34.96
CA ARG A 320 0.06 24.31 -33.68
C ARG A 320 -1.05 23.26 -33.68
N HIS A 321 -1.90 23.23 -34.70
CA HIS A 321 -2.97 22.23 -34.82
C HIS A 321 -2.39 20.81 -34.97
N VAL A 322 -1.27 20.64 -35.68
CA VAL A 322 -0.52 19.37 -35.71
C VAL A 322 -0.11 18.96 -34.30
N ALA A 323 0.46 19.87 -33.49
CA ALA A 323 0.87 19.56 -32.13
C ALA A 323 -0.32 19.21 -31.22
N ILE A 324 -1.44 19.93 -31.33
CA ILE A 324 -2.68 19.65 -30.57
C ILE A 324 -3.23 18.27 -30.94
N VAL A 325 -3.36 17.98 -32.24
CA VAL A 325 -3.86 16.67 -32.73
C VAL A 325 -2.98 15.54 -32.24
N ASN A 326 -1.65 15.67 -32.34
CA ASN A 326 -0.74 14.61 -31.88
C ASN A 326 -0.72 14.48 -30.35
N THR A 327 -0.85 15.58 -29.61
CA THR A 327 -0.98 15.54 -28.14
C THR A 327 -2.28 14.81 -27.74
N ALA A 328 -3.40 15.18 -28.36
CA ALA A 328 -4.70 14.57 -28.11
C ALA A 328 -4.74 13.10 -28.51
N LEU A 329 -4.17 12.76 -29.68
CA LEU A 329 -4.08 11.38 -30.17
C LEU A 329 -3.19 10.52 -29.27
N SER A 330 -2.05 11.04 -28.83
CA SER A 330 -1.15 10.31 -27.93
C SER A 330 -1.83 10.03 -26.58
N LEU A 331 -2.50 11.03 -25.99
CA LEU A 331 -3.24 10.82 -24.74
C LEU A 331 -4.39 9.82 -24.92
N LEU A 332 -5.14 9.93 -26.02
CA LEU A 332 -6.25 9.02 -26.33
C LEU A 332 -5.76 7.56 -26.41
N ILE A 333 -4.66 7.31 -27.12
CA ILE A 333 -4.11 5.95 -27.23
C ILE A 333 -3.57 5.47 -25.89
N ALA A 334 -2.89 6.34 -25.12
CA ALA A 334 -2.41 6.00 -23.78
C ALA A 334 -3.55 5.62 -22.82
N ASP A 335 -4.64 6.38 -22.81
CA ASP A 335 -5.84 6.11 -21.99
C ASP A 335 -6.52 4.80 -22.41
N ILE A 336 -6.62 4.50 -23.71
CA ILE A 336 -7.15 3.23 -24.21
C ILE A 336 -6.25 2.07 -23.77
N CYS A 337 -4.93 2.19 -23.92
CA CYS A 337 -3.98 1.18 -23.44
C CYS A 337 -4.09 1.00 -21.92
N PHE A 338 -4.26 2.07 -21.15
CA PHE A 338 -4.48 2.02 -19.71
C PHE A 338 -5.72 1.21 -19.33
N ILE A 339 -6.84 1.44 -20.01
CA ILE A 339 -8.07 0.64 -19.81
C ILE A 339 -7.85 -0.83 -20.17
N ILE A 340 -7.17 -1.11 -21.29
CA ILE A 340 -6.85 -2.48 -21.70
C ILE A 340 -5.96 -3.15 -20.66
N GLY A 341 -4.90 -2.47 -20.18
CA GLY A 341 -4.01 -2.98 -19.14
C GLY A 341 -4.71 -3.23 -17.81
N ALA A 342 -5.62 -2.33 -17.41
CA ALA A 342 -6.45 -2.51 -16.22
C ALA A 342 -7.42 -3.69 -16.36
N SER A 343 -8.04 -3.85 -17.54
CA SER A 343 -8.92 -4.99 -17.85
C SER A 343 -8.16 -6.32 -17.83
N ILE A 344 -6.98 -6.40 -18.46
CA ILE A 344 -6.13 -7.60 -18.43
C ILE A 344 -5.74 -7.97 -17.00
N ALA A 345 -5.34 -6.98 -16.18
CA ALA A 345 -5.02 -7.20 -14.78
C ALA A 345 -6.26 -7.70 -13.99
N LYS A 346 -7.43 -7.06 -14.17
CA LYS A 346 -8.67 -7.43 -13.47
C LYS A 346 -9.15 -8.85 -13.80
N ASN A 347 -9.11 -9.25 -15.07
CA ASN A 347 -9.54 -10.58 -15.51
C ASN A 347 -8.72 -11.72 -14.86
N LEU A 348 -7.46 -11.45 -14.48
CA LEU A 348 -6.61 -12.41 -13.74
C LEU A 348 -7.03 -12.57 -12.27
N PHE A 349 -7.46 -11.47 -11.63
CA PHE A 349 -7.93 -11.51 -10.24
C PHE A 349 -9.36 -12.06 -10.11
N GLU A 350 -10.15 -12.03 -11.20
CA GLU A 350 -11.55 -12.44 -11.23
C GLU A 350 -11.76 -13.94 -11.54
N ASN A 351 -10.73 -14.67 -12.03
CA ASN A 351 -10.78 -16.11 -12.33
C ASN A 351 -9.53 -16.87 -11.84
N PRO A 352 -9.39 -17.13 -10.53
CA PRO A 352 -8.25 -17.89 -9.99
C PRO A 352 -8.55 -19.39 -10.09
N GLY A 353 -8.26 -20.02 -11.23
CA GLY A 353 -8.47 -21.47 -11.36
C GLY A 353 -8.48 -22.05 -12.78
N GLU A 354 -8.50 -21.21 -13.82
CA GLU A 354 -8.21 -21.67 -15.19
C GLU A 354 -6.73 -21.43 -15.50
N ASP A 355 -6.07 -22.38 -16.16
CA ASP A 355 -4.68 -22.35 -16.67
C ASP A 355 -4.51 -21.29 -17.78
N TYR A 356 -4.95 -20.05 -17.55
CA TYR A 356 -4.57 -18.92 -18.38
C TYR A 356 -3.14 -18.56 -18.02
N ASN A 357 -2.20 -18.94 -18.89
CA ASN A 357 -0.90 -18.28 -18.96
C ASN A 357 -1.14 -16.77 -18.93
N PHE A 358 -0.70 -16.08 -17.86
CA PHE A 358 -0.76 -14.61 -17.79
C PHE A 358 -0.22 -14.09 -19.13
N PRO A 359 -0.99 -13.29 -19.90
CA PRO A 359 -0.57 -12.86 -21.23
C PRO A 359 0.51 -11.78 -21.09
N ILE A 360 1.70 -12.19 -20.63
CA ILE A 360 2.89 -11.37 -20.41
C ILE A 360 3.16 -10.55 -21.66
N GLY A 361 2.96 -11.15 -22.84
CA GLY A 361 3.06 -10.47 -24.13
C GLY A 361 2.11 -9.28 -24.25
N SER A 362 0.81 -9.48 -24.03
CA SER A 362 -0.21 -8.42 -24.15
C SER A 362 -0.06 -7.34 -23.09
N CYS A 363 0.26 -7.72 -21.86
CA CYS A 363 0.49 -6.81 -20.74
C CYS A 363 1.76 -5.97 -20.92
N SER A 364 2.85 -6.61 -21.38
CA SER A 364 4.11 -5.93 -21.74
C SER A 364 3.90 -4.95 -22.89
N THR A 365 3.15 -5.37 -23.91
CA THR A 365 2.83 -4.53 -25.08
C THR A 365 2.00 -3.32 -24.68
N ALA A 366 0.95 -3.50 -23.86
CA ALA A 366 0.15 -2.39 -23.34
C ALA A 366 1.01 -1.41 -22.52
N THR A 367 1.91 -1.92 -21.66
CA THR A 367 2.82 -1.10 -20.86
C THR A 367 3.80 -0.31 -21.74
N PHE A 368 4.33 -0.92 -22.80
CA PHE A 368 5.18 -0.24 -23.78
C PHE A 368 4.46 0.90 -24.48
N PHE A 369 3.25 0.66 -25.01
CA PHE A 369 2.49 1.69 -25.68
C PHE A 369 2.09 2.81 -24.72
N MET A 370 1.72 2.51 -23.48
CA MET A 370 1.49 3.54 -22.46
C MET A 370 2.72 4.42 -22.24
N LEU A 371 3.89 3.82 -21.99
CA LEU A 371 5.15 4.56 -21.82
C LEU A 371 5.45 5.46 -23.02
N PHE A 372 5.37 4.89 -24.23
CA PHE A 372 5.67 5.60 -25.46
C PHE A 372 4.72 6.78 -25.70
N PHE A 373 3.40 6.57 -25.58
CA PHE A 373 2.42 7.61 -25.88
C PHE A 373 2.32 8.67 -24.78
N TYR A 374 2.51 8.32 -23.51
CA TYR A 374 2.62 9.34 -22.46
C TYR A 374 3.87 10.20 -22.65
N LEU A 375 5.02 9.62 -23.01
CA LEU A 375 6.20 10.41 -23.38
C LEU A 375 5.92 11.28 -24.61
N ALA A 376 5.32 10.72 -25.67
CA ALA A 376 4.98 11.46 -26.88
C ALA A 376 4.09 12.68 -26.59
N LEU A 377 3.11 12.54 -25.69
CA LEU A 377 2.31 13.66 -25.21
C LEU A 377 3.19 14.80 -24.65
N PHE A 378 4.14 14.50 -23.77
CA PHE A 378 5.03 15.53 -23.22
C PHE A 378 5.92 16.16 -24.30
N PHE A 379 6.49 15.35 -25.20
CA PHE A 379 7.34 15.87 -26.26
C PHE A 379 6.56 16.72 -27.28
N TRP A 380 5.32 16.39 -27.62
CA TRP A 380 4.47 17.24 -28.44
C TRP A 380 4.06 18.55 -27.73
N MET A 381 3.93 18.51 -26.41
CA MET A 381 3.76 19.72 -25.61
C MET A 381 5.02 20.58 -25.61
N LEU A 382 6.23 19.98 -25.54
CA LEU A 382 7.50 20.68 -25.74
C LEU A 382 7.58 21.32 -27.13
N VAL A 383 7.21 20.59 -28.19
CA VAL A 383 7.16 21.12 -29.56
C VAL A 383 6.22 22.34 -29.65
N SER A 384 5.06 22.28 -28.97
CA SER A 384 4.13 23.41 -28.88
C SER A 384 4.75 24.62 -28.15
N GLY A 385 5.45 24.39 -27.04
CA GLY A 385 6.21 25.42 -26.32
C GLY A 385 7.31 26.05 -27.18
N LEU A 386 8.13 25.22 -27.83
CA LEU A 386 9.21 25.66 -28.72
C LEU A 386 8.67 26.44 -29.92
N LEU A 387 7.51 26.06 -30.47
CA LEU A 387 6.85 26.79 -31.55
C LEU A 387 6.45 28.21 -31.10
N LEU A 388 5.95 28.37 -29.87
CA LEU A 388 5.65 29.67 -29.28
C LEU A 388 6.92 30.52 -29.07
N PHE A 389 7.98 29.90 -28.57
CA PHE A 389 9.27 30.54 -28.36
C PHE A 389 9.85 31.06 -29.69
N TYR A 390 9.92 30.18 -30.70
CA TYR A 390 10.40 30.49 -32.03
C TYR A 390 9.67 31.69 -32.63
N ARG A 391 8.33 31.71 -32.59
CA ARG A 391 7.54 32.83 -33.12
C ARG A 391 7.77 34.14 -32.38
N THR A 392 7.98 34.09 -31.06
CA THR A 392 8.11 35.30 -30.23
C THR A 392 9.51 35.90 -30.35
N VAL A 393 10.54 35.06 -30.35
CA VAL A 393 11.95 35.47 -30.26
C VAL A 393 12.62 35.54 -31.64
N MET A 394 12.39 34.57 -32.52
CA MET A 394 13.07 34.45 -33.82
C MET A 394 12.27 35.09 -34.96
N VAL A 395 11.88 36.36 -34.80
CA VAL A 395 10.99 37.07 -35.74
C VAL A 395 11.57 37.20 -37.16
N PHE A 396 12.89 37.09 -37.33
CA PHE A 396 13.58 37.22 -38.63
C PHE A 396 14.05 35.88 -39.23
N SER A 397 13.87 34.76 -38.53
CA SER A 397 14.17 33.43 -39.06
C SER A 397 12.88 32.83 -39.62
N HIS A 398 12.89 32.36 -40.86
CA HIS A 398 11.73 31.73 -41.48
C HIS A 398 12.09 30.29 -41.92
N MET A 399 11.75 29.31 -41.09
CA MET A 399 11.87 27.90 -41.45
C MET A 399 10.76 27.48 -42.43
N SER A 400 11.09 26.56 -43.34
CA SER A 400 10.10 25.98 -44.25
C SER A 400 9.12 25.08 -43.49
N LYS A 401 7.87 24.97 -44.00
CA LYS A 401 6.83 24.12 -43.40
C LYS A 401 7.30 22.68 -43.22
N SER A 402 7.98 22.13 -44.22
CA SER A 402 8.48 20.74 -44.20
C SER A 402 9.58 20.53 -43.16
N ALA A 403 10.48 21.50 -42.97
CA ALA A 403 11.51 21.41 -41.94
C ALA A 403 10.91 21.44 -40.53
N MET A 404 9.95 22.35 -40.28
CA MET A 404 9.24 22.41 -38.99
C MET A 404 8.49 21.11 -38.69
N LEU A 405 7.86 20.50 -39.70
CA LEU A 405 7.17 19.23 -39.56
C LEU A 405 8.15 18.10 -39.26
N GLY A 406 9.24 17.99 -40.01
CA GLY A 406 10.27 16.98 -39.79
C GLY A 406 10.87 17.04 -38.38
N VAL A 407 11.26 18.24 -37.92
CA VAL A 407 11.76 18.45 -36.55
C VAL A 407 10.68 18.13 -35.51
N GLY A 408 9.44 18.55 -35.74
CA GLY A 408 8.32 18.28 -34.83
C GLY A 408 8.05 16.79 -34.64
N PHE A 409 8.01 16.00 -35.71
CA PHE A 409 7.80 14.56 -35.63
C PHE A 409 9.02 13.81 -35.07
N ALA A 410 10.24 14.25 -35.41
CA ALA A 410 11.47 13.69 -34.86
C ALA A 410 11.54 13.86 -33.34
N LEU A 411 11.23 15.06 -32.82
CA LEU A 411 11.18 15.32 -31.38
C LEU A 411 9.96 14.69 -30.72
N GLY A 412 8.79 14.81 -31.35
CA GLY A 412 7.48 14.41 -30.80
C GLY A 412 7.26 12.91 -30.69
N TYR A 413 7.91 12.09 -31.53
CA TYR A 413 7.81 10.62 -31.47
C TYR A 413 9.17 9.92 -31.47
N GLY A 414 10.18 10.45 -32.17
CA GLY A 414 11.50 9.81 -32.23
C GLY A 414 12.19 9.74 -30.87
N CYS A 415 12.27 10.86 -30.15
CA CYS A 415 12.83 10.87 -28.79
C CYS A 415 12.06 9.97 -27.80
N PRO A 416 10.72 10.02 -27.69
CA PRO A 416 9.93 9.07 -26.92
C PRO A 416 10.21 7.60 -27.25
N LEU A 417 10.31 7.26 -28.55
CA LEU A 417 10.55 5.90 -28.99
C LEU A 417 11.90 5.39 -28.51
N ILE A 418 12.95 6.21 -28.64
CA ILE A 418 14.30 5.87 -28.17
C ILE A 418 14.28 5.61 -26.66
N ILE A 419 13.64 6.48 -25.87
CA ILE A 419 13.54 6.31 -24.41
C ILE A 419 12.79 5.02 -24.07
N ALA A 420 11.64 4.77 -24.72
CA ALA A 420 10.83 3.58 -24.47
C ALA A 420 11.60 2.28 -24.81
N VAL A 421 12.28 2.23 -25.95
CA VAL A 421 13.09 1.07 -26.37
C VAL A 421 14.26 0.82 -25.43
N ILE A 422 15.00 1.88 -25.04
CA ILE A 422 16.09 1.75 -24.06
C ILE A 422 15.56 1.25 -22.72
N THR A 423 14.41 1.75 -22.28
CA THR A 423 13.79 1.32 -21.02
C THR A 423 13.50 -0.18 -21.05
N VAL A 424 12.89 -0.68 -22.12
CA VAL A 424 12.66 -2.13 -22.30
C VAL A 424 13.98 -2.89 -22.33
N ALA A 425 14.95 -2.45 -23.14
CA ALA A 425 16.23 -3.14 -23.32
C ALA A 425 17.01 -3.30 -22.00
N VAL A 426 16.98 -2.29 -21.13
CA VAL A 426 17.70 -2.31 -19.84
C VAL A 426 16.94 -3.10 -18.77
N THR A 427 15.61 -3.12 -18.80
CA THR A 427 14.79 -3.67 -17.70
C THR A 427 14.18 -5.05 -17.98
N ALA A 428 14.07 -5.46 -19.24
CA ALA A 428 13.57 -6.77 -19.64
C ALA A 428 14.44 -7.96 -19.18
N PRO A 429 15.79 -7.91 -19.25
CA PRO A 429 16.63 -9.05 -18.86
C PRO A 429 16.49 -9.47 -17.39
N GLY A 430 16.08 -8.55 -16.51
CA GLY A 430 15.90 -8.80 -15.08
C GLY A 430 14.46 -9.14 -14.66
N ASN A 431 13.54 -9.41 -15.59
CA ASN A 431 12.10 -9.57 -15.32
C ASN A 431 11.50 -8.42 -14.49
N GLY A 432 12.06 -7.22 -14.64
CA GLY A 432 11.74 -6.06 -13.81
C GLY A 432 11.11 -4.91 -14.58
N TYR A 433 10.71 -5.11 -15.84
CA TYR A 433 10.01 -4.11 -16.64
C TYR A 433 8.57 -3.85 -16.13
N ILE A 434 7.85 -4.91 -15.77
CA ILE A 434 6.46 -4.89 -15.29
C ILE A 434 6.42 -5.03 -13.77
N ARG A 435 5.39 -4.47 -13.13
CA ARG A 435 5.13 -4.61 -11.69
C ARG A 435 4.83 -6.07 -11.33
N LYS A 436 5.40 -6.56 -10.20
CA LYS A 436 5.33 -7.97 -9.78
C LYS A 436 3.98 -8.39 -9.18
N ASP A 437 3.08 -7.45 -8.94
CA ASP A 437 1.72 -7.68 -8.46
C ASP A 437 0.70 -7.88 -9.60
N TYR A 438 1.18 -8.31 -10.77
CA TYR A 438 0.36 -8.62 -11.95
C TYR A 438 -0.44 -7.42 -12.52
N ALA A 439 -0.09 -6.19 -12.13
CA ALA A 439 -0.58 -4.98 -12.77
C ALA A 439 0.22 -4.67 -14.05
N CYS A 440 -0.48 -4.36 -15.16
CA CYS A 440 0.14 -3.97 -16.43
C CYS A 440 0.67 -2.53 -16.41
N TRP A 441 1.73 -2.32 -15.63
CA TRP A 441 2.37 -1.02 -15.44
C TRP A 441 3.87 -1.15 -15.17
N LEU A 442 4.61 -0.05 -15.38
CA LEU A 442 6.06 0.04 -15.13
C LEU A 442 6.41 -0.19 -13.66
N ASN A 443 7.48 -0.95 -13.42
CA ASN A 443 7.97 -1.25 -12.08
C ASN A 443 8.64 -0.04 -11.41
N TRP A 444 8.32 0.22 -10.14
CA TRP A 444 8.95 1.27 -9.32
C TRP A 444 9.93 0.71 -8.27
N THR A 445 9.64 -0.46 -7.69
CA THR A 445 10.28 -0.96 -6.48
C THR A 445 11.66 -1.59 -6.71
N GLU A 446 11.84 -2.32 -7.80
CA GLU A 446 13.08 -3.10 -8.05
C GLU A 446 14.00 -2.40 -9.05
N THR A 447 13.48 -2.10 -10.24
CA THR A 447 14.26 -1.54 -11.37
C THR A 447 14.11 -0.03 -11.53
N LYS A 448 13.15 0.57 -10.82
CA LYS A 448 12.76 1.99 -10.95
C LYS A 448 12.44 2.38 -12.41
N ALA A 449 11.95 1.45 -13.22
CA ALA A 449 11.63 1.65 -14.64
C ALA A 449 10.69 2.84 -14.90
N LEU A 450 9.79 3.14 -13.97
CA LEU A 450 8.89 4.30 -14.07
C LEU A 450 9.64 5.66 -14.09
N LEU A 451 10.88 5.74 -13.58
CA LEU A 451 11.69 6.96 -13.68
C LEU A 451 11.97 7.37 -15.13
N ALA A 452 11.96 6.41 -16.06
CA ALA A 452 12.11 6.67 -17.50
C ALA A 452 10.94 7.48 -18.08
N LEU A 453 9.78 7.49 -17.39
CA LEU A 453 8.65 8.36 -17.71
C LEU A 453 8.70 9.67 -16.91
N VAL A 454 8.91 9.57 -15.59
CA VAL A 454 8.79 10.70 -14.66
C VAL A 454 9.88 11.76 -14.86
N ILE A 455 11.14 11.36 -15.05
CA ILE A 455 12.25 12.31 -15.18
C ILE A 455 12.10 13.15 -16.46
N PRO A 456 11.87 12.57 -17.66
CA PRO A 456 11.63 13.35 -18.86
C PRO A 456 10.39 14.24 -18.75
N ALA A 457 9.29 13.73 -18.17
CA ALA A 457 8.06 14.48 -17.99
C ALA A 457 8.28 15.76 -17.16
N LEU A 458 8.88 15.65 -15.98
CA LEU A 458 9.15 16.80 -15.11
C LEU A 458 10.15 17.77 -15.73
N THR A 459 11.16 17.26 -16.43
CA THR A 459 12.14 18.09 -17.16
C THR A 459 11.46 18.91 -18.26
N ILE A 460 10.57 18.30 -19.03
CA ILE A 460 9.83 18.98 -20.11
C ILE A 460 8.87 20.03 -19.54
N VAL A 461 8.14 19.70 -18.47
CA VAL A 461 7.26 20.66 -17.78
C VAL A 461 8.06 21.87 -17.32
N PHE A 462 9.22 21.66 -16.70
CA PHE A 462 10.11 22.73 -16.28
C PHE A 462 10.58 23.61 -17.46
N ILE A 463 11.07 22.98 -18.55
CA ILE A 463 11.51 23.71 -19.76
C ILE A 463 10.36 24.54 -20.35
N ASN A 464 9.16 23.98 -20.44
CA ASN A 464 7.99 24.70 -20.96
C ASN A 464 7.60 25.89 -20.08
N ILE A 465 7.69 25.77 -18.74
CA ILE A 465 7.48 26.90 -17.82
C ILE A 465 8.50 28.02 -18.10
N LEU A 466 9.78 27.68 -18.30
CA LEU A 466 10.81 28.67 -18.67
C LEU A 466 10.48 29.36 -20.00
N ILE A 467 10.08 28.58 -21.02
CA ILE A 467 9.67 29.10 -22.32
C ILE A 467 8.50 30.09 -22.16
N ILE A 468 7.46 29.70 -21.41
CA ILE A 468 6.30 30.56 -21.13
C ILE A 468 6.75 31.86 -20.47
N MET A 469 7.62 31.80 -19.45
CA MET A 469 8.12 33.01 -18.78
C MET A 469 8.84 33.95 -19.74
N VAL A 470 9.71 33.43 -20.62
CA VAL A 470 10.43 34.26 -21.60
C VAL A 470 9.47 34.87 -22.62
N VAL A 471 8.50 34.09 -23.11
CA VAL A 471 7.48 34.56 -24.05
C VAL A 471 6.64 35.66 -23.41
N LEU A 472 6.10 35.44 -22.20
CA LEU A 472 5.31 36.43 -21.48
C LEU A 472 6.10 37.72 -21.23
N TYR A 473 7.35 37.62 -20.78
CA TYR A 473 8.22 38.77 -20.57
C TYR A 473 8.43 39.58 -21.86
N LYS A 474 8.77 38.93 -22.98
CA LYS A 474 8.94 39.58 -24.29
C LYS A 474 7.65 40.21 -24.80
N MET A 475 6.50 39.56 -24.57
CA MET A 475 5.20 40.07 -24.98
C MET A 475 4.78 41.31 -24.19
N LEU A 476 4.94 41.29 -22.86
CA LEU A 476 4.68 42.44 -22.00
C LEU A 476 5.56 43.63 -22.40
N ARG A 477 6.85 43.39 -22.70
CA ARG A 477 7.78 44.43 -23.16
C ARG A 477 7.41 45.03 -24.52
N ARG A 478 6.89 44.23 -25.47
CA ARG A 478 6.41 44.70 -26.79
C ARG A 478 5.05 45.42 -26.74
N GLY A 479 4.29 45.28 -25.65
CA GLY A 479 2.99 45.92 -25.46
C GLY A 479 3.05 47.44 -25.26
N VAL A 480 4.21 47.97 -24.87
CA VAL A 480 4.39 49.38 -24.50
C VAL A 480 4.67 50.30 -25.70
N GLY A 481 4.89 49.78 -26.92
CA GLY A 481 5.47 50.57 -28.01
C GLY A 481 4.83 50.55 -29.40
N ASP A 482 3.73 49.83 -29.68
CA ASP A 482 3.22 49.81 -31.08
C ASP A 482 1.72 49.49 -31.23
N ALA A 483 0.99 50.40 -31.90
CA ALA A 483 -0.47 50.50 -31.96
C ALA A 483 -1.13 49.77 -33.15
N GLY A 484 -0.37 49.17 -34.08
CA GLY A 484 -0.93 48.55 -35.31
C GLY A 484 -1.19 47.03 -35.30
N GLN A 485 -0.71 46.26 -34.32
CA GLN A 485 -0.62 44.78 -34.39
C GLN A 485 -1.66 43.99 -33.54
N ARG A 486 -2.87 44.52 -33.36
CA ARG A 486 -3.80 43.98 -32.32
C ARG A 486 -4.27 42.53 -32.57
N ASP A 487 -4.44 42.09 -33.82
CA ASP A 487 -5.03 40.77 -34.12
C ASP A 487 -4.03 39.61 -33.99
N GLU A 488 -2.78 39.77 -34.47
CA GLU A 488 -1.75 38.73 -34.32
C GLU A 488 -1.25 38.58 -32.88
N LYS A 489 -1.13 39.72 -32.15
CA LYS A 489 -0.81 39.73 -30.72
C LYS A 489 -1.88 38.97 -29.92
N HIS A 490 -3.16 39.20 -30.22
CA HIS A 490 -4.26 38.51 -29.56
C HIS A 490 -4.18 36.99 -29.73
N THR A 491 -3.96 36.48 -30.95
CA THR A 491 -3.81 35.04 -31.18
C THR A 491 -2.61 34.45 -30.45
N LEU A 492 -1.47 35.17 -30.40
CA LEU A 492 -0.28 34.69 -29.70
C LEU A 492 -0.47 34.67 -28.17
N VAL A 493 -1.17 35.67 -27.61
CA VAL A 493 -1.54 35.71 -26.18
C VAL A 493 -2.45 34.54 -25.82
N VAL A 494 -3.43 34.23 -26.69
CA VAL A 494 -4.34 33.11 -26.47
C VAL A 494 -3.56 31.80 -26.41
N ILE A 495 -2.69 31.52 -27.39
CA ILE A 495 -1.92 30.26 -27.40
C ILE A 495 -0.95 30.17 -26.22
N ALA A 496 -0.28 31.27 -25.86
CA ALA A 496 0.59 31.32 -24.68
C ALA A 496 -0.18 31.02 -23.39
N ARG A 497 -1.40 31.56 -23.25
CA ARG A 497 -2.29 31.28 -22.12
C ARG A 497 -2.75 29.82 -22.09
N CYS A 498 -3.03 29.22 -23.25
CA CYS A 498 -3.42 27.80 -23.33
C CYS A 498 -2.27 26.89 -22.92
N VAL A 499 -1.05 27.10 -23.43
CA VAL A 499 0.14 26.33 -23.03
C VAL A 499 0.47 26.55 -21.55
N ALA A 500 0.34 27.78 -21.04
CA ALA A 500 0.56 28.11 -19.63
C ALA A 500 -0.42 27.45 -18.66
N ILE A 501 -1.65 27.13 -19.10
CA ILE A 501 -2.63 26.42 -18.28
C ILE A 501 -2.42 24.90 -18.40
N LEU A 502 -2.18 24.40 -19.61
CA LEU A 502 -2.01 22.97 -19.87
C LEU A 502 -0.75 22.41 -19.22
N THR A 503 0.40 23.06 -19.39
CA THR A 503 1.69 22.53 -18.89
C THR A 503 1.71 22.28 -17.38
N PRO A 504 1.28 23.23 -16.52
CA PRO A 504 1.18 22.97 -15.09
C PRO A 504 0.14 21.90 -14.76
N LEU A 505 -1.02 21.86 -15.41
CA LEU A 505 -2.03 20.82 -15.14
C LEU A 505 -1.48 19.41 -15.36
N PHE A 506 -0.71 19.21 -16.45
CA PHE A 506 -0.01 17.94 -16.67
C PHE A 506 1.08 17.72 -15.61
N GLY A 507 1.93 18.71 -15.35
CA GLY A 507 2.95 18.62 -14.29
C GLY A 507 2.37 18.24 -12.92
N LEU A 508 1.26 18.86 -12.52
CA LEU A 508 0.54 18.59 -11.28
C LEU A 508 -0.04 17.18 -11.27
N THR A 509 -0.70 16.75 -12.35
CA THR A 509 -1.32 15.40 -12.39
C THR A 509 -0.25 14.32 -12.23
N TRP A 510 0.86 14.43 -12.95
CA TRP A 510 1.93 13.44 -12.89
C TRP A 510 2.70 13.51 -11.57
N SER A 511 2.84 14.70 -10.97
CA SER A 511 3.39 14.84 -9.61
C SER A 511 2.48 14.19 -8.57
N LEU A 512 1.15 14.35 -8.69
CA LEU A 512 0.17 13.67 -7.85
C LEU A 512 0.20 12.15 -8.08
N GLY A 513 0.43 11.70 -9.31
CA GLY A 513 0.62 10.28 -9.64
C GLY A 513 1.89 9.67 -9.05
N VAL A 514 2.96 10.45 -8.87
CA VAL A 514 4.12 10.03 -8.06
C VAL A 514 3.74 10.02 -6.57
N GLY A 515 2.98 11.02 -6.12
CA GLY A 515 2.47 11.10 -4.76
C GLY A 515 1.61 9.88 -4.36
N THR A 516 0.78 9.36 -5.25
CA THR A 516 -0.01 8.13 -5.01
C THR A 516 0.87 6.90 -4.85
N MET A 517 2.11 6.91 -5.37
CA MET A 517 3.07 5.80 -5.21
C MET A 517 3.96 5.96 -3.98
N VAL A 518 4.34 7.20 -3.63
CA VAL A 518 5.15 7.50 -2.42
C VAL A 518 4.29 7.42 -1.15
N SER A 519 3.01 7.77 -1.24
CA SER A 519 2.05 7.74 -0.14
C SER A 519 0.79 6.98 -0.54
N PRO A 520 0.88 5.64 -0.73
CA PRO A 520 -0.20 4.83 -1.26
C PRO A 520 -1.46 4.81 -0.38
N THR A 521 -1.34 5.17 0.89
CA THR A 521 -2.45 5.22 1.85
C THR A 521 -3.12 6.59 1.96
N ASN A 522 -2.57 7.64 1.31
CA ASN A 522 -3.12 9.00 1.42
C ASN A 522 -4.30 9.21 0.47
N LYS A 523 -5.51 9.16 1.04
CA LYS A 523 -6.78 9.32 0.33
C LYS A 523 -6.87 10.62 -0.49
N GLY A 524 -6.38 11.73 0.06
CA GLY A 524 -6.44 13.04 -0.59
C GLY A 524 -5.63 13.07 -1.88
N VAL A 525 -4.47 12.40 -1.90
CA VAL A 525 -3.58 12.36 -3.07
C VAL A 525 -4.19 11.54 -4.21
N HIS A 526 -4.82 10.41 -3.90
CA HIS A 526 -5.51 9.59 -4.92
C HIS A 526 -6.73 10.29 -5.52
N ILE A 527 -7.56 10.94 -4.68
CA ILE A 527 -8.72 11.70 -5.15
C ILE A 527 -8.27 12.87 -6.03
N ALA A 528 -7.24 13.62 -5.60
CA ALA A 528 -6.68 14.71 -6.38
C ALA A 528 -6.11 14.20 -7.71
N PHE A 529 -5.35 13.11 -7.69
CA PHE A 529 -4.81 12.50 -8.90
C PHE A 529 -5.92 12.15 -9.90
N ALA A 530 -6.95 11.41 -9.47
CA ALA A 530 -8.05 11.00 -10.34
C ALA A 530 -8.84 12.21 -10.89
N PHE A 531 -9.09 13.23 -10.05
CA PHE A 531 -9.74 14.48 -10.47
C PHE A 531 -8.93 15.23 -11.53
N PHE A 532 -7.65 15.52 -11.27
CA PHE A 532 -6.80 16.24 -12.23
C PHE A 532 -6.57 15.44 -13.51
N ASN A 533 -6.47 14.11 -13.42
CA ASN A 533 -6.38 13.23 -14.59
C ASN A 533 -7.64 13.30 -15.45
N SER A 534 -8.83 13.30 -14.85
CA SER A 534 -10.10 13.45 -15.58
C SER A 534 -10.22 14.79 -16.32
N LEU A 535 -9.57 15.84 -15.80
CA LEU A 535 -9.60 17.17 -16.38
C LEU A 535 -8.62 17.33 -17.56
N GLN A 536 -7.70 16.39 -17.80
CA GLN A 536 -6.67 16.52 -18.83
C GLN A 536 -7.25 16.59 -20.25
N GLY A 537 -8.03 15.58 -20.65
CA GLY A 537 -8.65 15.55 -21.98
C GLY A 537 -9.64 16.70 -22.18
N PHE A 538 -10.39 17.05 -21.14
CA PHE A 538 -11.28 18.20 -21.15
C PHE A 538 -10.52 19.53 -21.33
N SER A 539 -9.40 19.69 -20.64
CA SER A 539 -8.56 20.90 -20.75
C SER A 539 -7.97 21.05 -22.14
N ILE A 540 -7.54 19.95 -22.78
CA ILE A 540 -7.08 19.97 -24.17
C ILE A 540 -8.21 20.46 -25.09
N LEU A 541 -9.42 19.93 -24.96
CA LEU A 541 -10.56 20.37 -25.77
C LEU A 541 -10.87 21.87 -25.57
N VAL A 542 -11.00 22.30 -24.32
CA VAL A 542 -11.40 23.68 -23.99
C VAL A 542 -10.31 24.68 -24.39
N PHE A 543 -9.08 24.48 -23.92
CA PHE A 543 -8.01 25.46 -24.13
C PHE A 543 -7.29 25.27 -25.46
N GLY A 544 -7.11 24.03 -25.93
CA GLY A 544 -6.50 23.77 -27.23
C GLY A 544 -7.37 24.23 -28.40
N THR A 545 -8.69 24.03 -28.30
CA THR A 545 -9.59 24.12 -29.46
C THR A 545 -10.70 25.16 -29.29
N LEU A 546 -11.43 25.17 -28.18
CA LEU A 546 -12.64 26.01 -28.01
C LEU A 546 -12.36 27.47 -27.61
N TYR A 547 -11.30 27.72 -26.83
CA TYR A 547 -10.92 29.04 -26.35
C TYR A 547 -10.28 29.92 -27.44
N ASP A 548 -9.92 29.35 -28.60
CA ASP A 548 -9.57 30.09 -29.82
C ASP A 548 -10.84 30.63 -30.52
N SER A 549 -11.61 31.43 -29.77
CA SER A 549 -13.00 31.80 -30.06
C SER A 549 -13.17 32.65 -31.34
N LYS A 550 -12.11 33.27 -31.86
CA LYS A 550 -12.13 33.98 -33.15
C LYS A 550 -12.11 33.03 -34.34
N VAL A 551 -11.33 31.95 -34.27
CA VAL A 551 -11.26 30.93 -35.32
C VAL A 551 -12.51 30.06 -35.30
N PHE A 552 -12.98 29.67 -34.11
CA PHE A 552 -14.20 28.87 -33.95
C PHE A 552 -15.44 29.63 -34.42
N ARG A 553 -15.66 30.89 -34.00
CA ARG A 553 -16.83 31.66 -34.47
C ARG A 553 -16.78 31.92 -35.97
N GLY A 554 -15.66 32.42 -36.50
CA GLY A 554 -15.56 32.76 -37.93
C GLY A 554 -15.72 31.54 -38.86
N ASN A 555 -15.09 30.41 -38.50
CA ASN A 555 -15.18 29.19 -39.30
C ASN A 555 -16.51 28.46 -39.10
N LEU A 556 -17.12 28.47 -37.91
CA LEU A 556 -18.44 27.89 -37.69
C LEU A 556 -19.54 28.67 -38.43
N THR A 557 -19.51 30.01 -38.45
CA THR A 557 -20.43 30.80 -39.30
C THR A 557 -20.23 30.50 -40.79
N THR A 558 -18.99 30.34 -41.24
CA THR A 558 -18.68 30.00 -42.63
C THR A 558 -19.12 28.56 -42.98
N LEU A 559 -19.00 27.63 -42.03
CA LEU A 559 -19.42 26.25 -42.14
C LEU A 559 -20.95 26.13 -42.14
N ILE A 560 -21.64 26.82 -41.23
CA ILE A 560 -23.11 26.91 -41.22
C ILE A 560 -23.61 27.56 -42.51
N ALA A 561 -22.94 28.59 -43.03
CA ALA A 561 -23.26 29.18 -44.33
C ALA A 561 -23.01 28.22 -45.51
N ARG A 562 -21.95 27.40 -45.47
CA ARG A 562 -21.66 26.37 -46.49
C ARG A 562 -22.63 25.18 -46.42
N LEU A 563 -23.04 24.76 -45.23
CA LEU A 563 -24.03 23.71 -45.00
C LEU A 563 -25.44 24.19 -45.37
N ARG A 564 -25.79 25.45 -45.10
CA ARG A 564 -27.00 26.10 -45.64
C ARG A 564 -26.97 26.17 -47.17
N ARG A 565 -25.84 26.54 -47.79
CA ARG A 565 -25.69 26.54 -49.25
C ARG A 565 -25.79 25.14 -49.88
N ARG A 566 -25.24 24.09 -49.24
CA ARG A 566 -25.41 22.70 -49.69
C ARG A 566 -26.85 22.21 -49.55
N ARG A 567 -27.57 22.59 -48.49
CA ARG A 567 -29.02 22.31 -48.38
C ARG A 567 -29.84 23.08 -49.42
N TYR A 568 -29.49 24.32 -49.74
CA TYR A 568 -30.18 25.10 -50.79
C TYR A 568 -29.90 24.54 -52.19
N ALA A 569 -28.68 24.13 -52.50
CA ALA A 569 -28.32 23.51 -53.79
C ALA A 569 -29.03 22.16 -54.03
N TYR A 570 -29.43 21.45 -52.97
CA TYR A 570 -30.25 20.23 -53.05
C TYR A 570 -31.76 20.50 -53.12
N ARG A 571 -32.19 21.75 -52.87
CA ARG A 571 -33.61 22.14 -52.76
C ARG A 571 -34.08 23.07 -53.88
N VAL A 572 -33.21 23.45 -54.83
CA VAL A 572 -33.61 24.12 -56.06
C VAL A 572 -34.00 23.03 -57.08
N PRO A 573 -35.28 22.88 -57.44
CA PRO A 573 -35.67 22.03 -58.54
C PRO A 573 -35.08 22.60 -59.83
N ARG A 574 -34.55 21.72 -60.68
CA ARG A 574 -34.17 22.01 -62.06
C ARG A 574 -35.45 22.27 -62.88
N ALA A 575 -36.16 23.36 -62.60
CA ALA A 575 -37.39 23.77 -63.27
C ALA A 575 -37.16 25.08 -64.01
N ALA A 576 -36.41 25.03 -65.10
CA ALA A 576 -36.42 26.03 -66.17
C ALA A 576 -35.54 25.54 -67.34
N ASN A 577 -35.97 24.51 -68.08
CA ASN A 577 -35.57 24.38 -69.49
C ASN A 577 -36.42 23.45 -70.38
N SER A 578 -37.66 23.07 -70.01
CA SER A 578 -38.53 22.28 -70.89
C SER A 578 -39.82 22.97 -71.33
N SER A 579 -39.89 24.31 -71.30
CA SER A 579 -41.07 25.05 -71.77
C SER A 579 -40.77 26.05 -72.89
N ARG A 580 -39.78 25.71 -73.74
CA ARG A 580 -39.49 26.48 -74.97
C ARG A 580 -39.26 25.58 -76.19
N ARG A 581 -39.96 24.44 -76.25
CA ARG A 581 -39.96 23.56 -77.43
C ARG A 581 -41.34 23.22 -78.01
N ASP A 582 -42.44 23.56 -77.34
CA ASP A 582 -43.79 23.18 -77.80
C ASP A 582 -44.63 24.38 -78.30
N ALA A 583 -43.99 25.37 -78.93
CA ALA A 583 -44.67 26.49 -79.58
C ALA A 583 -44.10 26.79 -80.97
N LEU A 584 -43.79 25.74 -81.74
CA LEU A 584 -43.37 25.85 -83.14
C LEU A 584 -43.87 24.71 -84.05
N GLU A 585 -44.85 23.92 -83.62
CA GLU A 585 -45.62 23.01 -84.49
C GLU A 585 -47.10 23.04 -84.09
N SER A 586 -47.81 24.10 -84.52
CA SER A 586 -49.19 24.04 -85.03
C SER A 586 -49.52 25.34 -85.77
#